data_AF-A5KUI6-F1
#
_entry.id   AF-A5KUI6-F1
#
_cell.length_a   1.000
_cell.length_b   1.000
_cell.length_c   1.000
_cell.angle_alpha   90.00
_cell.angle_beta   90.00
_cell.angle_gamma   90.00
#
_symmetry.space_group_name_H-M   'P 1'
#
loop_
_entity.id
_entity.type
_entity.pdbx_description
1 polymer ?
#
loop_
_entity_poly.entity_id
_entity_poly.type
_entity_poly.pdbx_seq_one_letter_code
_entity_poly.pdbx_strand_id
1 'polypeptide(L)'
;MDWEGYDQGVVRGVPRGTVLDTRSPTVYGVDLNKSGGAHQVYKSKHAMIEIASFDAEFVTEAINEHGVLGQIHYLNTDWQDEKARVKGNQDIDGQRFVQYFIANAKSLDEVESIINNTNIRDQKLGGVPGLYDANTTVNHFLAHFIFADNSGETVLVEMVNGKW
;
A
#
# COMPACT_ATOMS: atom_id res chain seq x y z
N MET A 1 -8.16 13.76 -0.31
CA MET A 1 -6.94 13.65 0.50
C MET A 1 -6.64 15.02 1.09
N ASP A 2 -6.36 15.08 2.39
CA ASP A 2 -5.82 16.27 3.03
C ASP A 2 -4.30 16.16 3.09
N TRP A 3 -3.59 17.13 2.51
CA TRP A 3 -2.14 17.21 2.52
C TRP A 3 -1.69 18.68 2.55
N GLU A 4 -0.63 18.97 3.31
CA GLU A 4 0.01 20.29 3.30
C GLU A 4 0.87 20.43 2.03
N GLY A 5 0.23 20.73 0.90
CA GLY A 5 0.90 20.89 -0.38
C GLY A 5 0.03 20.48 -1.56
N TYR A 6 0.66 20.24 -2.71
CA TYR A 6 -0.03 19.79 -3.92
C TYR A 6 0.16 18.27 -4.09
N ASP A 7 -0.92 17.51 -3.95
CA ASP A 7 -0.93 16.03 -4.04
C ASP A 7 -0.59 15.52 -5.46
N GLN A 8 -0.86 16.27 -6.52
CA GLN A 8 -0.69 15.77 -7.92
C GLN A 8 -1.45 14.46 -8.23
N GLY A 9 -2.47 14.11 -7.43
CA GLY A 9 -3.21 12.87 -7.57
C GLY A 9 -3.77 12.64 -8.98
N VAL A 10 -3.56 11.43 -9.50
CA VAL A 10 -4.06 11.00 -10.80
C VAL A 10 -4.97 9.79 -10.63
N VAL A 11 -6.16 9.86 -11.24
CA VAL A 11 -7.07 8.71 -11.33
C VAL A 11 -6.66 7.83 -12.51
N ARG A 12 -6.52 6.52 -12.27
CA ARG A 12 -6.07 5.55 -13.27
C ARG A 12 -6.95 4.32 -13.29
N GLY A 13 -7.22 3.82 -14.49
CA GLY A 13 -7.77 2.48 -14.67
C GLY A 13 -6.64 1.46 -14.78
N VAL A 14 -6.73 0.38 -14.02
CA VAL A 14 -5.81 -0.77 -14.09
C VAL A 14 -6.60 -1.99 -14.56
N PRO A 15 -6.38 -2.45 -15.82
CA PRO A 15 -7.05 -3.64 -16.34
C PRO A 15 -6.66 -4.93 -15.60
N ARG A 16 -7.53 -5.94 -15.65
CA ARG A 16 -7.18 -7.31 -15.26
C ARG A 16 -5.90 -7.76 -16.00
N GLY A 17 -5.07 -8.53 -15.33
CA GLY A 17 -3.83 -9.08 -15.89
C GLY A 17 -2.66 -8.10 -15.98
N THR A 18 -2.84 -6.83 -15.58
CA THR A 18 -1.75 -5.86 -15.44
C THR A 18 -0.68 -6.41 -14.50
N VAL A 19 0.59 -6.32 -14.92
CA VAL A 19 1.73 -6.70 -14.09
C VAL A 19 2.00 -5.59 -13.10
N LEU A 20 1.91 -5.91 -11.81
CA LEU A 20 2.10 -5.02 -10.68
C LEU A 20 3.21 -5.58 -9.78
N ASP A 21 3.63 -4.80 -8.79
CA ASP A 21 4.70 -5.18 -7.88
C ASP A 21 4.28 -4.99 -6.42
N THR A 22 4.72 -5.91 -5.58
CA THR A 22 4.57 -5.82 -4.12
C THR A 22 5.54 -4.83 -3.50
N ARG A 23 6.51 -4.33 -4.29
CA ARG A 23 7.51 -3.36 -3.87
C ARG A 23 7.21 -1.94 -4.36
N SER A 24 7.50 -0.97 -3.50
CA SER A 24 7.49 0.45 -3.80
C SER A 24 8.63 0.83 -4.75
N PRO A 25 8.39 1.77 -5.66
CA PRO A 25 9.37 2.15 -6.66
C PRO A 25 10.50 2.97 -6.03
N THR A 26 11.58 3.13 -6.79
CA THR A 26 12.64 4.08 -6.47
C THR A 26 12.14 5.49 -6.75
N VAL A 27 12.17 6.36 -5.75
CA VAL A 27 11.73 7.76 -5.90
C VAL A 27 12.94 8.69 -5.74
N TYR A 28 13.13 9.62 -6.68
CA TYR A 28 14.29 10.52 -6.74
C TYR A 28 15.66 9.80 -6.63
N GLY A 29 15.76 8.57 -7.17
CA GLY A 29 16.98 7.76 -7.06
C GLY A 29 17.20 7.12 -5.69
N VAL A 30 16.27 7.27 -4.75
CA VAL A 30 16.29 6.66 -3.42
C VAL A 30 15.48 5.37 -3.43
N ASP A 31 16.14 4.28 -3.07
CA ASP A 31 15.47 3.03 -2.76
C ASP A 31 14.71 3.18 -1.43
N LEU A 32 13.37 3.08 -1.52
CA LEU A 32 12.48 3.13 -0.35
C LEU A 32 12.48 1.81 0.44
N ASN A 33 12.92 0.72 -0.17
CA ASN A 33 13.01 -0.57 0.50
C ASN A 33 14.17 -0.57 1.52
N LYS A 34 13.86 -0.95 2.76
CA LYS A 34 14.88 -1.10 3.82
C LYS A 34 15.52 -2.48 3.85
N SER A 35 14.75 -3.50 3.53
CA SER A 35 15.11 -4.92 3.66
C SER A 35 16.04 -5.42 2.57
N GLY A 36 16.21 -4.66 1.48
CA GLY A 36 16.87 -5.13 0.26
C GLY A 36 16.13 -6.30 -0.44
N GLY A 37 14.88 -6.55 -0.05
CA GLY A 37 14.09 -7.66 -0.58
C GLY A 37 13.79 -7.47 -2.07
N ALA A 38 13.90 -8.55 -2.85
CA ALA A 38 13.65 -8.51 -4.28
C ALA A 38 12.20 -8.12 -4.61
N HIS A 39 12.02 -7.56 -5.80
CA HIS A 39 10.71 -7.33 -6.41
C HIS A 39 9.95 -8.66 -6.53
N GLN A 40 8.66 -8.65 -6.19
CA GLN A 40 7.79 -9.80 -6.39
C GLN A 40 6.59 -9.35 -7.20
N VAL A 41 6.72 -9.52 -8.51
CA VAL A 41 5.70 -9.12 -9.47
C VAL A 41 4.53 -10.09 -9.47
N TYR A 42 3.33 -9.56 -9.64
CA TYR A 42 2.09 -10.32 -9.74
C TYR A 42 1.21 -9.75 -10.85
N LYS A 43 0.23 -10.53 -11.31
CA LYS A 43 -0.78 -10.06 -12.25
C LYS A 43 -2.05 -9.73 -11.48
N SER A 44 -2.63 -8.55 -11.73
CA SER A 44 -3.92 -8.20 -11.14
C SER A 44 -4.98 -9.22 -11.54
N LYS A 45 -5.73 -9.75 -10.56
CA LYS A 45 -6.86 -10.65 -10.81
C LYS A 45 -8.11 -9.86 -11.21
N HIS A 46 -8.23 -8.64 -10.69
CA HIS A 46 -9.39 -7.77 -10.87
C HIS A 46 -9.03 -6.48 -11.60
N ALA A 47 -9.96 -5.94 -12.38
CA ALA A 47 -9.85 -4.58 -12.87
C ALA A 47 -10.13 -3.62 -11.70
N MET A 48 -9.44 -2.49 -11.66
CA MET A 48 -9.61 -1.49 -10.61
C MET A 48 -9.42 -0.06 -11.12
N ILE A 49 -9.98 0.89 -10.39
CA ILE A 49 -9.69 2.31 -10.52
C ILE A 49 -8.94 2.72 -9.25
N GLU A 50 -7.83 3.43 -9.41
CA GLU A 50 -6.99 3.88 -8.31
C GLU A 50 -6.71 5.39 -8.38
N ILE A 51 -6.48 5.99 -7.22
CA ILE A 51 -5.89 7.31 -7.07
C ILE A 51 -4.42 7.10 -6.72
N ALA A 52 -3.55 7.42 -7.68
CA ALA A 52 -2.11 7.46 -7.47
C ALA A 52 -1.71 8.89 -7.12
N SER A 53 -1.33 9.06 -5.87
CA SER A 53 -0.95 10.32 -5.26
C SER A 53 0.55 10.61 -5.36
N PHE A 54 0.89 11.87 -5.17
CA PHE A 54 2.24 12.44 -5.24
C PHE A 54 2.90 12.21 -6.59
N ASP A 55 4.19 11.82 -6.65
CA ASP A 55 4.94 11.46 -7.89
C ASP A 55 4.32 10.30 -8.70
N ALA A 56 3.04 10.02 -8.47
CA ALA A 56 2.14 9.22 -9.27
C ALA A 56 2.44 7.72 -9.15
N GLU A 57 3.00 7.29 -8.03
CA GLU A 57 3.27 5.87 -7.80
C GLU A 57 2.78 5.37 -6.44
N PHE A 58 2.34 6.28 -5.56
CA PHE A 58 1.78 5.93 -4.27
C PHE A 58 0.25 5.84 -4.38
N VAL A 59 -0.28 4.62 -4.42
CA VAL A 59 -1.72 4.37 -4.52
C VAL A 59 -2.38 4.56 -3.16
N THR A 60 -3.04 5.69 -2.96
CA THR A 60 -3.65 6.07 -1.67
C THR A 60 -5.07 5.56 -1.54
N GLU A 61 -5.73 5.29 -2.65
CA GLU A 61 -7.09 4.77 -2.70
C GLU A 61 -7.30 3.95 -3.96
N ALA A 62 -8.02 2.84 -3.86
CA ALA A 62 -8.43 2.04 -5.02
C ALA A 62 -9.74 1.29 -4.77
N ILE A 63 -10.52 1.11 -5.83
CA ILE A 63 -11.72 0.27 -5.83
C ILE A 63 -11.69 -0.68 -7.03
N ASN A 64 -12.04 -1.94 -6.82
CA ASN A 64 -12.11 -2.92 -7.91
C ASN A 64 -13.52 -3.12 -8.45
N GLU A 65 -13.60 -3.89 -9.54
CA GLU A 65 -14.86 -4.25 -10.22
C GLU A 65 -15.84 -5.07 -9.38
N HIS A 66 -15.43 -5.55 -8.20
CA HIS A 66 -16.29 -6.23 -7.24
C HIS A 66 -16.82 -5.28 -6.14
N GLY A 67 -16.40 -4.01 -6.15
CA GLY A 67 -16.78 -3.01 -5.15
C GLY A 67 -16.01 -3.12 -3.84
N VAL A 68 -14.86 -3.80 -3.83
CA VAL A 68 -13.94 -3.73 -2.69
C VAL A 68 -13.14 -2.44 -2.82
N LEU A 69 -13.26 -1.58 -1.82
CA LEU A 69 -12.54 -0.32 -1.65
C LEU A 69 -11.37 -0.53 -0.67
N GLY A 70 -10.24 0.10 -0.94
CA GLY A 70 -9.12 0.18 -0.03
C GLY A 70 -8.57 1.61 0.02
N GLN A 71 -8.25 2.10 1.20
CA GLN A 71 -7.69 3.44 1.41
C GLN A 71 -6.52 3.40 2.39
N ILE A 72 -5.60 4.35 2.20
CA ILE A 72 -4.45 4.59 3.05
C ILE A 72 -4.65 5.93 3.73
N HIS A 73 -4.54 5.95 5.06
CA HIS A 73 -4.58 7.20 5.82
C HIS A 73 -3.37 7.32 6.73
N TYR A 74 -2.98 8.56 7.01
CA TYR A 74 -1.84 8.86 7.86
C TYR A 74 -2.08 8.34 9.28
N LEU A 75 -1.12 7.57 9.79
CA LEU A 75 -1.04 7.19 11.20
C LEU A 75 0.42 7.27 11.64
N ASN A 76 0.69 8.09 12.65
CA ASN A 76 2.02 8.21 13.23
C ASN A 76 2.23 7.09 14.25
N THR A 77 2.82 5.98 13.82
CA THR A 77 2.97 4.76 14.63
C THR A 77 4.29 4.05 14.34
N ASP A 78 4.78 3.26 15.30
CA ASP A 78 5.93 2.39 15.15
C ASP A 78 5.58 1.15 14.30
N TRP A 79 6.18 1.06 13.12
CA TRP A 79 5.99 -0.03 12.16
C TRP A 79 6.67 -1.34 12.57
N GLN A 80 6.26 -2.46 11.94
CA GLN A 80 6.88 -3.78 12.17
C GLN A 80 8.39 -3.77 11.85
N ASP A 81 9.20 -4.19 12.83
CA ASP A 81 10.58 -4.62 12.59
C ASP A 81 10.57 -5.86 11.67
N GLU A 82 11.50 -5.92 10.73
CA GLU A 82 11.64 -7.03 9.79
C GLU A 82 11.83 -8.39 10.49
N LYS A 83 12.32 -8.39 11.73
CA LYS A 83 12.43 -9.59 12.57
C LYS A 83 11.10 -10.19 13.00
N ALA A 84 9.99 -9.45 12.89
CA ALA A 84 8.65 -9.91 13.25
C ALA A 84 7.92 -10.62 12.08
N ARG A 85 8.52 -10.69 10.89
CA ARG A 85 7.90 -11.28 9.70
C ARG A 85 7.72 -12.79 9.83
N VAL A 86 6.56 -13.28 9.41
CA VAL A 86 6.25 -14.70 9.38
C VAL A 86 6.79 -15.33 8.11
N LYS A 87 7.58 -16.39 8.23
CA LYS A 87 8.13 -17.12 7.08
C LYS A 87 7.00 -17.78 6.28
N GLY A 88 7.00 -17.55 4.97
CA GLY A 88 6.01 -18.12 4.05
C GLY A 88 4.89 -17.14 3.68
N ASN A 89 4.72 -16.07 4.46
CA ASN A 89 3.82 -14.98 4.10
C ASN A 89 4.40 -14.13 2.96
N GLN A 90 3.52 -13.51 2.19
CA GLN A 90 3.88 -12.58 1.12
C GLN A 90 4.34 -11.25 1.72
N ASP A 91 5.58 -10.84 1.45
CA ASP A 91 6.06 -9.52 1.86
C ASP A 91 5.52 -8.45 0.90
N ILE A 92 4.92 -7.38 1.44
CA ILE A 92 4.34 -6.27 0.68
C ILE A 92 4.70 -4.94 1.31
N ASP A 93 5.19 -4.02 0.49
CA ASP A 93 5.48 -2.66 0.91
C ASP A 93 4.21 -1.87 1.28
N GLY A 94 4.30 -1.05 2.33
CA GLY A 94 3.17 -0.26 2.81
C GLY A 94 2.48 0.59 1.73
N GLN A 95 3.22 1.22 0.81
CA GLN A 95 2.62 2.00 -0.30
C GLN A 95 1.94 1.13 -1.37
N ARG A 96 2.26 -0.17 -1.43
CA ARG A 96 1.66 -1.14 -2.35
C ARG A 96 0.55 -1.95 -1.71
N PHE A 97 0.38 -1.84 -0.39
CA PHE A 97 -0.55 -2.66 0.37
C PHE A 97 -1.97 -2.56 -0.19
N VAL A 98 -2.57 -1.36 -0.27
CA VAL A 98 -3.92 -1.21 -0.86
C VAL A 98 -4.00 -1.75 -2.28
N GLN A 99 -3.07 -1.39 -3.16
CA GLN A 99 -3.07 -1.84 -4.56
C GLN A 99 -3.05 -3.37 -4.67
N TYR A 100 -2.29 -4.05 -3.80
CA TYR A 100 -2.23 -5.51 -3.80
C TYR A 100 -3.56 -6.16 -3.45
N PHE A 101 -4.22 -5.68 -2.39
CA PHE A 101 -5.47 -6.28 -1.92
C PHE A 101 -6.60 -6.03 -2.91
N ILE A 102 -6.71 -4.81 -3.43
CA ILE A 102 -7.75 -4.45 -4.40
C ILE A 102 -7.54 -5.18 -5.73
N ALA A 103 -6.30 -5.45 -6.12
CA ALA A 103 -6.00 -6.28 -7.28
C ALA A 103 -6.34 -7.77 -7.12
N ASN A 104 -6.51 -8.27 -5.89
CA ASN A 104 -6.56 -9.72 -5.61
C ASN A 104 -7.81 -10.24 -4.87
N ALA A 105 -8.56 -9.38 -4.18
CA ALA A 105 -9.72 -9.75 -3.37
C ALA A 105 -11.04 -9.33 -4.03
N LYS A 106 -12.09 -10.15 -3.89
CA LYS A 106 -13.46 -9.81 -4.36
C LYS A 106 -14.47 -9.51 -3.24
N SER A 107 -14.07 -9.69 -1.97
CA SER A 107 -14.88 -9.44 -0.77
C SER A 107 -13.99 -9.18 0.44
N LEU A 108 -14.56 -8.69 1.55
CA LEU A 108 -13.81 -8.53 2.80
C LEU A 108 -13.29 -9.84 3.40
N ASP A 109 -14.03 -10.96 3.28
CA ASP A 109 -13.52 -12.28 3.67
C ASP A 109 -12.20 -12.63 2.97
N GLU A 110 -12.08 -12.28 1.68
CA GLU A 110 -10.83 -12.50 0.93
C GLU A 110 -9.75 -11.51 1.36
N VAL A 111 -10.11 -10.26 1.68
CA VAL A 111 -9.17 -9.28 2.26
C VAL A 111 -8.58 -9.82 3.55
N GLU A 112 -9.40 -10.27 4.50
CA GLU A 112 -8.95 -10.85 5.77
C GLU A 112 -8.09 -12.10 5.57
N SER A 113 -8.47 -12.98 4.63
CA SER A 113 -7.68 -14.15 4.29
C SER A 113 -6.29 -13.78 3.75
N ILE A 114 -6.20 -12.76 2.88
CA ILE A 114 -4.94 -12.28 2.34
C ILE A 114 -4.10 -11.60 3.43
N ILE A 115 -4.72 -10.80 4.32
CA ILE A 115 -4.10 -10.17 5.49
C ILE A 115 -3.36 -11.26 6.29
N ASN A 116 -4.05 -12.33 6.67
CA ASN A 116 -3.46 -13.40 7.48
C ASN A 116 -2.27 -14.14 6.82
N ASN A 117 -2.08 -13.99 5.51
CA ASN A 117 -1.00 -14.62 4.73
C ASN A 117 0.02 -13.61 4.17
N THR A 118 -0.02 -12.36 4.64
CA THR A 118 0.85 -11.28 4.19
C THR A 118 1.76 -10.84 5.35
N ASN A 119 2.91 -10.26 5.05
CA ASN A 119 3.70 -9.43 5.96
C ASN A 119 3.69 -8.03 5.38
N ILE A 120 3.35 -7.01 6.17
CA ILE A 120 3.53 -5.63 5.74
C ILE A 120 4.97 -5.22 6.03
N ARG A 121 5.75 -5.02 4.96
CA ARG A 121 7.12 -4.54 5.05
C ARG A 121 7.12 -3.05 5.33
N ASP A 122 7.81 -2.69 6.40
CA ASP A 122 8.19 -1.31 6.65
C ASP A 122 9.20 -0.84 5.59
N GLN A 123 9.00 0.39 5.11
CA GLN A 123 9.78 1.03 4.07
C GLN A 123 10.10 2.46 4.48
N LYS A 124 10.98 3.14 3.74
CA LYS A 124 11.09 4.60 3.84
C LYS A 124 9.87 5.24 3.18
N LEU A 125 9.49 6.41 3.64
CA LEU A 125 8.56 7.29 2.96
C LEU A 125 9.34 8.42 2.29
N GLY A 126 9.15 8.56 0.98
CA GLY A 126 9.71 9.62 0.15
C GLY A 126 8.80 9.84 -1.06
N GLY A 127 9.06 10.88 -1.84
CA GLY A 127 8.20 11.25 -2.96
C GLY A 127 6.97 12.03 -2.55
N VAL A 128 7.01 12.71 -1.40
CA VAL A 128 5.89 13.51 -0.90
C VAL A 128 6.25 14.99 -0.99
N PRO A 129 5.77 15.72 -2.01
CA PRO A 129 6.12 17.12 -2.24
C PRO A 129 5.88 18.00 -1.02
N GLY A 130 6.88 18.81 -0.69
CA GLY A 130 6.83 19.77 0.41
C GLY A 130 7.30 19.24 1.77
N LEU A 131 7.44 17.91 1.95
CA LEU A 131 7.88 17.33 3.23
C LEU A 131 8.94 16.23 3.12
N TYR A 132 8.79 15.30 2.17
CA TYR A 132 9.70 14.16 1.97
C TYR A 132 10.18 14.09 0.52
N ASP A 133 10.96 15.11 0.14
CA ASP A 133 11.49 15.33 -1.20
C ASP A 133 12.84 14.62 -1.43
N ALA A 134 13.54 14.93 -2.52
CA ALA A 134 14.81 14.28 -2.89
C ALA A 134 15.90 14.31 -1.79
N ASN A 135 15.82 15.24 -0.84
CA ASN A 135 16.82 15.39 0.23
C ASN A 135 16.32 14.88 1.59
N THR A 136 15.03 14.52 1.68
CA THR A 136 14.37 14.20 2.95
C THR A 136 13.50 12.96 2.81
N THR A 137 13.76 11.94 3.61
CA THR A 137 12.91 10.74 3.71
C THR A 137 12.64 10.44 5.16
N VAL A 138 11.46 9.92 5.48
CA VAL A 138 11.22 9.32 6.79
C VAL A 138 11.67 7.88 6.73
N ASN A 139 12.33 7.45 7.79
CA ASN A 139 12.75 6.08 7.96
C ASN A 139 11.60 5.16 8.33
N HIS A 140 10.33 5.49 8.13
CA HIS A 140 9.16 4.63 8.33
C HIS A 140 8.03 5.06 7.39
N PHE A 141 7.24 4.09 6.93
CA PHE A 141 5.95 4.40 6.33
C PHE A 141 5.00 4.81 7.48
N LEU A 142 4.09 5.75 7.28
CA LEU A 142 3.26 6.30 8.36
C LEU A 142 1.79 6.20 7.98
N ALA A 143 1.24 4.99 8.06
CA ALA A 143 -0.14 4.74 7.66
C ALA A 143 -0.84 3.62 8.43
N HIS A 144 -2.17 3.69 8.40
CA HIS A 144 -3.06 2.55 8.54
C HIS A 144 -3.91 2.39 7.27
N PHE A 145 -4.59 1.25 7.17
CA PHE A 145 -5.35 0.85 6.00
C PHE A 145 -6.79 0.56 6.37
N ILE A 146 -7.72 1.02 5.54
CA ILE A 146 -9.13 0.64 5.66
C ILE A 146 -9.55 -0.06 4.37
N PHE A 147 -10.31 -1.14 4.53
CA PHE A 147 -10.98 -1.83 3.44
C PHE A 147 -12.48 -1.83 3.71
N ALA A 148 -13.28 -1.68 2.66
CA ALA A 148 -14.74 -1.74 2.72
C ALA A 148 -15.28 -2.48 1.50
N ASP A 149 -16.49 -3.02 1.59
CA ASP A 149 -17.21 -3.54 0.44
C ASP A 149 -18.68 -3.10 0.43
N ASN A 150 -19.44 -3.59 -0.55
CA ASN A 150 -20.84 -3.22 -0.76
C ASN A 150 -21.80 -3.65 0.37
N SER A 151 -21.35 -4.45 1.34
CA SER A 151 -22.14 -4.81 2.52
C SER A 151 -22.27 -3.65 3.51
N GLY A 152 -21.35 -2.69 3.47
CA GLY A 152 -21.20 -1.65 4.48
C GLY A 152 -20.31 -2.03 5.67
N GLU A 153 -19.75 -3.25 5.68
CA GLU A 153 -18.72 -3.65 6.63
C GLU A 153 -17.35 -3.04 6.26
N THR A 154 -16.45 -2.98 7.25
CA THR A 154 -15.12 -2.41 7.10
C THR A 154 -14.08 -3.19 7.90
N VAL A 155 -12.89 -3.36 7.34
CA VAL A 155 -11.70 -3.89 8.01
C VAL A 155 -10.70 -2.75 8.18
N LEU A 156 -10.25 -2.50 9.41
CA LEU A 156 -9.17 -1.56 9.73
C LEU A 156 -7.91 -2.35 10.06
N VAL A 157 -6.80 -2.02 9.39
CA VAL A 157 -5.48 -2.62 9.61
C VAL A 157 -4.52 -1.55 10.10
N GLU A 158 -4.09 -1.68 11.35
CA GLU A 158 -3.13 -0.77 11.96
C GLU A 158 -1.87 -1.52 12.34
N MET A 159 -0.71 -0.96 11.99
CA MET A 159 0.58 -1.47 12.45
C MET A 159 0.92 -0.77 13.76
N VAL A 160 0.75 -1.45 14.90
CA VAL A 160 1.03 -0.88 16.23
C VAL A 160 2.03 -1.78 16.96
N ASN A 161 3.20 -1.23 17.30
CA ASN A 161 4.26 -1.94 18.02
C ASN A 161 4.64 -3.28 17.34
N GLY A 162 4.64 -3.28 16.01
CA GLY A 162 4.92 -4.46 15.23
C GLY A 162 3.85 -5.56 15.26
N LYS A 163 2.61 -5.23 15.59
CA LYS A 163 1.44 -6.13 15.51
C LYS A 163 0.35 -5.49 14.67
N TRP A 164 -0.48 -6.32 14.03
CA TRP A 164 -1.64 -5.96 13.24
C TRP A 164 -2.62 -7.12 13.22
#